data_AF-A0A0F3R949-F1
#
_entry.id   AF-A0A0F3R949-F1
#
_cell.length_a   1.000
_cell.length_b   1.000
_cell.length_c   1.000
_cell.angle_alpha   90.00
_cell.angle_beta   90.00
_cell.angle_gamma   90.00
#
_symmetry.space_group_name_H-M   'P 1'
#
loop_
_entity.id
_entity.type
_entity.pdbx_description
1 polymer ?
#
loop_
_entity_poly.entity_id
_entity_poly.type
_entity_poly.pdbx_seq_one_letter_code
_entity_poly.pdbx_strand_id
1 'polypeptide(L)'
;MQRVIIYAVKKRMAIAIKKENLYEENKAKAEKKYEEQQQQELEKQRIEEEKKRSEEEKRKLLAEEEAKKQAEEEQQQSLKLDELKYNQLILAIKDNKAEEAESLVKELNCDMLSKIDANGNTALTLAAYKGLEKVCELLISKTNN
;
A
#
# COMPACT_ATOMS: atom_id res chain seq x y z
N MET A 1 89.18 -14.37 27.10
CA MET A 1 88.34 -13.20 27.45
C MET A 1 87.56 -12.63 26.24
N GLN A 2 88.19 -12.34 25.10
CA GLN A 2 87.52 -11.78 23.90
C GLN A 2 86.36 -12.62 23.33
N ARG A 3 86.48 -13.95 23.23
CA ARG A 3 85.40 -14.83 22.72
C ARG A 3 84.10 -14.74 23.53
N VAL A 4 84.20 -14.58 24.85
CA VAL A 4 83.05 -14.46 25.76
C VAL A 4 82.31 -13.13 25.53
N ILE A 5 83.07 -12.05 25.32
CA ILE A 5 82.52 -10.71 25.03
C ILE A 5 81.79 -10.72 23.68
N ILE A 6 82.41 -11.26 22.63
CA ILE A 6 81.79 -11.37 21.30
C ILE A 6 80.50 -12.19 21.36
N TYR A 7 80.51 -13.30 22.09
CA TYR A 7 79.33 -14.14 22.28
C TYR A 7 78.20 -13.39 23.02
N ALA A 8 78.52 -12.68 24.10
CA ALA A 8 77.55 -11.90 24.85
C ALA A 8 76.91 -10.79 24.00
N VAL A 9 77.70 -10.11 23.17
CA VAL A 9 77.21 -9.07 22.24
C VAL A 9 76.27 -9.66 21.20
N LYS A 10 76.65 -10.76 20.53
CA LYS A 10 75.78 -11.45 19.55
C LYS A 10 74.47 -11.92 20.17
N LYS A 11 74.51 -12.46 21.39
CA LYS A 11 73.31 -12.92 22.12
C LYS A 11 72.38 -11.75 22.46
N ARG A 12 72.91 -10.62 22.92
CA ARG A 12 72.12 -9.40 23.20
C ARG A 12 71.47 -8.83 21.94
N MET A 13 72.22 -8.76 20.84
CA MET A 13 71.73 -8.26 19.56
C MET A 13 70.61 -9.15 19.01
N ALA A 14 70.74 -10.47 19.10
CA ALA A 14 69.68 -11.40 18.70
C ALA A 14 68.40 -11.25 19.53
N ILE A 15 68.52 -10.95 20.83
CA ILE A 15 67.36 -10.67 21.70
C ILE A 15 66.68 -9.35 21.30
N ALA A 16 67.47 -8.31 21.00
CA ALA A 16 66.94 -7.02 20.56
C ALA A 16 66.12 -7.16 19.27
N ILE A 17 66.67 -7.84 18.25
CA ILE A 17 65.97 -8.10 16.98
C ILE A 17 64.67 -8.89 17.21
N LYS A 18 64.70 -9.91 18.07
CA LYS A 18 63.48 -10.67 18.39
C LYS A 18 62.41 -9.82 19.08
N LYS A 19 62.81 -8.90 19.96
CA LYS A 19 61.88 -7.99 20.64
C LYS A 19 61.25 -6.99 19.67
N GLU A 20 62.06 -6.45 18.76
CA GLU A 20 61.60 -5.53 17.72
C GLU A 20 60.62 -6.21 16.76
N ASN A 21 60.96 -7.41 16.27
CA ASN A 21 60.04 -8.21 15.44
C ASN A 21 58.73 -8.52 16.16
N LEU A 22 58.79 -8.90 17.45
CA LEU A 22 57.59 -9.16 18.25
C LEU A 22 56.74 -7.90 18.44
N TYR A 23 57.37 -6.74 18.58
CA TYR A 23 56.67 -5.46 18.69
C TYR A 23 55.92 -5.12 17.39
N GLU A 24 56.60 -5.22 16.25
CA GLU A 24 55.98 -4.96 14.94
C GLU A 24 54.87 -5.96 14.62
N GLU A 25 55.05 -7.25 14.93
CA GLU A 25 53.99 -8.25 14.77
C GLU A 25 52.75 -7.95 15.63
N ASN A 26 52.95 -7.52 16.88
CA ASN A 26 51.84 -7.20 17.77
C ASN A 26 51.13 -5.91 17.34
N LYS A 27 51.87 -4.92 16.83
CA LYS A 27 51.32 -3.70 16.26
C LYS A 27 50.47 -4.00 15.03
N ALA A 28 50.99 -4.79 14.08
CA ALA A 28 50.25 -5.21 12.89
C ALA A 28 48.98 -6.01 13.24
N LYS A 29 49.03 -6.88 14.26
CA LYS A 29 47.84 -7.60 14.75
C LYS A 29 46.79 -6.65 15.35
N ALA A 30 47.23 -5.61 16.08
CA ALA A 30 46.33 -4.62 16.65
C ALA A 30 45.66 -3.77 15.56
N GLU A 31 46.41 -3.32 14.56
CA GLU A 31 45.91 -2.57 13.40
C GLU A 31 44.89 -3.41 12.61
N LYS A 32 45.23 -4.66 12.28
CA LYS A 32 44.31 -5.57 11.58
C LYS A 32 43.02 -5.79 12.36
N LYS A 33 43.11 -5.98 13.68
CA LYS A 33 41.94 -6.14 14.54
C LYS A 33 41.06 -4.89 14.56
N TYR A 34 41.68 -3.70 14.54
CA TYR A 34 40.97 -2.43 14.48
C TYR A 34 40.25 -2.26 13.14
N GLU A 35 40.91 -2.59 12.02
CA GLU A 35 40.30 -2.57 10.68
C GLU A 35 39.12 -3.55 10.57
N GLU A 36 39.27 -4.78 11.07
CA GLU A 36 38.19 -5.77 11.10
C GLU A 36 36.98 -5.27 11.91
N GLN A 37 37.21 -4.58 13.03
CA GLN A 37 36.15 -3.98 13.83
C GLN A 37 35.42 -2.87 13.06
N GLN A 38 36.16 -1.98 12.37
CA GLN A 38 35.55 -0.94 11.56
C GLN A 38 34.72 -1.51 10.41
N GLN A 39 35.22 -2.55 9.74
CA GLN A 39 34.48 -3.22 8.66
C GLN A 39 33.19 -3.84 9.18
N GLN A 40 33.23 -4.52 10.33
CA GLN A 40 32.03 -5.09 10.94
C GLN A 40 30.99 -4.03 11.32
N GLU A 41 31.43 -2.88 11.81
CA GLU A 41 30.54 -1.79 12.18
C GLU A 41 29.89 -1.14 10.96
N LEU A 42 30.66 -0.92 9.90
CA LEU A 42 30.13 -0.43 8.62
C LEU A 42 29.13 -1.41 8.00
N GLU A 43 29.40 -2.70 8.06
CA GLU A 43 28.49 -3.72 7.53
C GLU A 43 27.17 -3.80 8.32
N LYS A 44 27.23 -3.65 9.65
CA LYS A 44 26.02 -3.54 10.49
C LYS A 44 25.17 -2.32 10.10
N GLN A 45 25.81 -1.17 9.88
CA GLN A 45 25.10 0.05 9.45
C GLN A 45 24.41 -0.16 8.10
N ARG A 46 25.11 -0.75 7.12
CA ARG A 46 24.53 -1.05 5.80
C ARG A 46 23.31 -1.97 5.90
N ILE A 47 23.38 -3.04 6.70
CA ILE A 47 22.25 -3.96 6.91
C ILE A 47 21.08 -3.24 7.57
N GLU A 48 21.34 -2.35 8.54
CA GLU A 48 20.28 -1.61 9.22
C GLU A 48 19.59 -0.61 8.29
N GLU A 49 20.35 0.11 7.46
CA GLU A 49 19.81 1.01 6.44
C GLU A 49 18.98 0.28 5.38
N GLU A 50 19.46 -0.88 4.91
CA GLU A 50 18.73 -1.71 3.94
C GLU A 50 17.41 -2.23 4.52
N LYS A 51 17.41 -2.64 5.80
CA LYS A 51 16.19 -3.02 6.51
C LYS A 51 15.20 -1.86 6.62
N LYS A 52 15.67 -0.67 7.02
CA LYS A 52 14.84 0.54 7.10
C LYS A 52 14.22 0.87 5.75
N ARG A 53 15.02 0.79 4.68
CA ARG A 53 14.55 1.04 3.30
C ARG A 53 13.49 0.03 2.87
N SER A 54 13.70 -1.26 3.15
CA SER A 54 12.73 -2.33 2.85
C SER A 54 11.44 -2.16 3.65
N GLU A 55 11.51 -1.77 4.92
CA GLU A 55 10.33 -1.48 5.74
C GLU A 55 9.55 -0.26 5.24
N GLU A 56 10.25 0.79 4.83
CA GLU A 56 9.62 1.99 4.26
C GLU A 56 8.91 1.68 2.93
N GLU A 57 9.53 0.86 2.07
CA GLU A 57 8.92 0.41 0.82
C GLU A 57 7.67 -0.45 1.07
N LYS A 58 7.73 -1.38 2.04
CA LYS A 58 6.55 -2.16 2.47
C LYS A 58 5.43 -1.26 2.98
N ARG A 59 5.73 -0.22 3.75
CA ARG A 59 4.72 0.74 4.24
C ARG A 59 4.06 1.52 3.11
N LYS A 60 4.83 1.91 2.09
CA LYS A 60 4.28 2.61 0.90
C LYS A 60 3.34 1.70 0.12
N LEU A 61 3.73 0.44 -0.11
CA LEU A 61 2.88 -0.53 -0.79
C LEU A 61 1.57 -0.80 -0.02
N LEU A 62 1.65 -0.95 1.30
CA LEU A 62 0.46 -1.15 2.14
C LEU A 62 -0.50 0.04 2.08
N ALA A 63 0.03 1.27 2.14
CA ALA A 63 -0.77 2.48 2.04
C ALA A 63 -1.43 2.64 0.64
N GLU A 64 -0.72 2.25 -0.43
CA GLU A 64 -1.28 2.26 -1.78
C GLU A 64 -2.39 1.22 -1.94
N GLU A 65 -2.22 0.02 -1.39
CA GLU A 65 -3.24 -1.04 -1.40
C GLU A 65 -4.47 -0.66 -0.58
N GLU A 66 -4.29 -0.05 0.60
CA GLU A 66 -5.39 0.47 1.43
C GLU A 66 -6.16 1.59 0.72
N ALA A 67 -5.46 2.51 0.05
CA ALA A 67 -6.10 3.58 -0.73
C ALA A 67 -6.89 3.04 -1.93
N LYS A 68 -6.37 2.03 -2.64
CA LYS A 68 -7.11 1.34 -3.72
C LYS A 68 -8.35 0.66 -3.19
N LYS A 69 -8.23 -0.05 -2.07
CA LYS A 69 -9.37 -0.74 -1.45
C LYS A 69 -10.46 0.24 -0.99
N GLN A 70 -10.08 1.38 -0.41
CA GLN A 70 -11.04 2.43 -0.04
C GLN A 70 -11.75 3.01 -1.27
N ALA A 71 -11.01 3.31 -2.35
CA ALA A 71 -11.61 3.81 -3.58
C ALA A 71 -12.59 2.80 -4.22
N GLU A 72 -12.25 1.50 -4.19
CA GLU A 72 -13.12 0.42 -4.65
C GLU A 72 -14.36 0.26 -3.75
N GLU A 73 -14.21 0.36 -2.42
CA GLU A 73 -15.32 0.30 -1.47
C GLU A 73 -16.27 1.49 -1.64
N GLU A 74 -15.76 2.70 -1.85
CA GLU A 74 -16.56 3.90 -2.13
C GLU A 74 -17.32 3.78 -3.46
N GLN A 75 -16.67 3.29 -4.52
CA GLN A 75 -17.34 3.01 -5.80
C GLN A 75 -18.41 1.92 -5.66
N GLN A 76 -18.14 0.84 -4.93
CA GLN A 76 -19.12 -0.22 -4.71
C GLN A 76 -20.28 0.22 -3.82
N GLN A 77 -20.05 1.10 -2.84
CA GLN A 77 -21.12 1.69 -2.03
C GLN A 77 -22.02 2.60 -2.87
N SER A 78 -21.45 3.39 -3.78
CA SER A 78 -22.23 4.18 -4.74
C SER A 78 -23.13 3.30 -5.61
N LEU A 79 -22.59 2.21 -6.15
CA LEU A 79 -23.34 1.26 -6.99
C LEU A 79 -24.45 0.53 -6.22
N LYS A 80 -24.17 0.11 -4.98
CA LYS A 80 -25.19 -0.52 -4.10
C LYS A 80 -26.30 0.44 -3.72
N LEU A 81 -25.98 1.71 -3.47
CA LEU A 81 -26.98 2.73 -3.13
C LEU A 81 -27.94 2.98 -4.29
N ASP A 82 -27.40 3.12 -5.51
CA ASP A 82 -28.22 3.31 -6.70
C ASP A 82 -29.14 2.11 -6.97
N GLU A 83 -28.67 0.89 -6.73
CA GLU A 83 -29.49 -0.32 -6.90
C GLU A 83 -30.62 -0.40 -5.85
N LEU A 84 -30.33 -0.01 -4.61
CA LEU A 84 -31.33 0.07 -3.55
C LEU A 84 -32.37 1.15 -3.82
N LYS A 85 -31.95 2.33 -4.29
CA LYS A 85 -32.85 3.42 -4.70
C LYS A 85 -33.73 3.02 -5.90
N TYR A 86 -33.17 2.30 -6.88
CA TYR A 86 -33.96 1.77 -8.00
C TYR A 86 -35.04 0.80 -7.50
N ASN A 87 -34.69 -0.13 -6.61
CA ASN A 87 -35.66 -1.06 -6.03
C ASN A 87 -36.76 -0.32 -5.24
N GLN A 88 -36.41 0.75 -4.51
CA GLN A 88 -37.39 1.61 -3.84
C GLN A 88 -38.31 2.33 -4.84
N LEU A 89 -37.78 2.83 -5.96
CA LEU A 89 -38.58 3.43 -7.02
C LEU A 89 -39.61 2.46 -7.58
N ILE A 90 -39.19 1.22 -7.86
CA ILE A 90 -40.10 0.18 -8.36
C ILE A 90 -41.22 -0.13 -7.35
N LEU A 91 -40.90 -0.18 -6.05
CA LEU A 91 -41.89 -0.38 -4.99
C LEU A 91 -42.86 0.81 -4.91
N ALA A 92 -42.36 2.05 -4.94
CA ALA A 92 -43.20 3.25 -4.92
C ALA A 92 -44.19 3.30 -6.10
N ILE A 93 -43.75 2.91 -7.30
CA ILE A 93 -44.63 2.81 -8.48
C ILE A 93 -45.68 1.71 -8.27
N LYS A 94 -45.28 0.54 -7.75
CA LYS A 94 -46.21 -0.58 -7.49
C LYS A 94 -47.29 -0.20 -6.48
N ASP A 95 -46.89 0.53 -5.44
CA ASP A 95 -47.74 1.03 -4.35
C ASP A 95 -48.50 2.31 -4.71
N ASN A 96 -48.35 2.82 -5.93
CA ASN A 96 -49.01 4.03 -6.44
C ASN A 96 -48.65 5.32 -5.67
N LYS A 97 -47.43 5.39 -5.11
CA LYS A 97 -46.91 6.54 -4.37
C LYS A 97 -46.20 7.51 -5.32
N ALA A 98 -46.98 8.28 -6.06
CA ALA A 98 -46.49 9.19 -7.10
C ALA A 98 -45.38 10.14 -6.59
N GLU A 99 -45.60 10.83 -5.47
CA GLU A 99 -44.67 11.84 -4.93
C GLU A 99 -43.30 11.24 -4.50
N GLU A 100 -43.33 10.03 -3.92
CA GLU A 100 -42.12 9.29 -3.53
C GLU A 100 -41.35 8.84 -4.77
N ALA A 101 -42.07 8.33 -5.79
CA ALA A 101 -41.48 7.95 -7.06
C ALA A 101 -40.85 9.14 -7.81
N GLU A 102 -41.52 10.30 -7.84
CA GLU A 102 -40.98 11.52 -8.47
C GLU A 102 -39.67 11.99 -7.81
N SER A 103 -39.60 11.94 -6.48
CA SER A 103 -38.39 12.32 -5.73
C SER A 103 -37.22 11.39 -6.06
N LEU A 104 -37.48 10.07 -6.08
CA LEU A 104 -36.47 9.06 -6.39
C LEU A 104 -35.94 9.17 -7.83
N VAL A 105 -36.80 9.46 -8.82
CA VAL A 105 -36.38 9.65 -10.23
C VAL A 105 -35.43 10.85 -10.39
N LYS A 106 -35.64 11.93 -9.62
CA LYS A 106 -34.76 13.10 -9.65
C LYS A 106 -33.36 12.77 -9.13
N GLU A 107 -33.28 11.96 -8.08
CA GLU A 107 -32.03 11.56 -7.44
C GLU A 107 -31.27 10.45 -8.17
N LEU A 108 -31.94 9.58 -8.93
CA LEU A 108 -31.33 8.44 -9.62
C LEU A 108 -30.56 8.85 -10.89
N ASN A 109 -29.46 8.15 -11.15
CA ASN A 109 -28.67 8.28 -12.38
C ASN A 109 -29.41 7.67 -13.59
N CYS A 110 -29.20 8.24 -14.79
CA CYS A 110 -29.91 7.84 -16.02
C CYS A 110 -29.71 6.35 -16.36
N ASP A 111 -28.50 5.83 -16.13
CA ASP A 111 -28.15 4.43 -16.40
C ASP A 111 -29.04 3.43 -15.65
N MET A 112 -29.51 3.77 -14.43
CA MET A 112 -30.38 2.88 -13.66
C MET A 112 -31.82 2.86 -14.17
N LEU A 113 -32.31 3.95 -14.77
CA LEU A 113 -33.70 4.07 -15.21
C LEU A 113 -34.01 3.15 -16.41
N SER A 114 -32.98 2.78 -17.17
CA SER A 114 -33.08 1.85 -18.31
C SER A 114 -33.05 0.37 -17.92
N LYS A 115 -32.81 0.05 -16.63
CA LYS A 115 -32.84 -1.34 -16.16
C LYS A 115 -34.23 -1.95 -16.34
N ILE A 116 -34.22 -3.22 -16.73
CA ILE A 116 -35.39 -4.07 -16.81
C ILE A 116 -35.49 -4.96 -15.56
N ASP A 117 -36.71 -5.19 -15.08
CA ASP A 117 -36.97 -6.16 -14.04
C ASP A 117 -36.91 -7.61 -14.58
N ALA A 118 -37.12 -8.60 -13.69
CA ALA A 118 -37.14 -10.01 -14.06
C ALA A 118 -38.25 -10.38 -15.08
N ASN A 119 -39.24 -9.50 -15.28
CA ASN A 119 -40.32 -9.66 -16.25
C ASN A 119 -40.06 -8.87 -17.54
N GLY A 120 -38.89 -8.24 -17.68
CA GLY A 120 -38.55 -7.41 -18.84
C GLY A 120 -39.19 -6.01 -18.82
N ASN A 121 -39.79 -5.57 -17.71
CA ASN A 121 -40.41 -4.26 -17.60
C ASN A 121 -39.40 -3.22 -17.13
N THR A 122 -39.43 -2.04 -17.75
CA THR A 122 -38.70 -0.87 -17.24
C THR A 122 -39.52 -0.12 -16.19
N ALA A 123 -38.89 0.79 -15.44
CA ALA A 123 -39.62 1.69 -14.53
C ALA A 123 -40.72 2.48 -15.26
N LEU A 124 -40.46 2.88 -16.51
CA LEU A 124 -41.43 3.59 -17.35
C LEU A 124 -42.63 2.70 -17.71
N THR A 125 -42.39 1.43 -18.05
CA THR A 125 -43.47 0.47 -18.35
C THR A 125 -44.41 0.29 -17.15
N LEU A 126 -43.84 0.19 -15.94
CA LEU A 126 -44.61 0.04 -14.70
C LEU A 126 -45.39 1.31 -14.34
N ALA A 127 -44.77 2.49 -14.49
CA ALA A 127 -45.42 3.78 -14.24
C ALA A 127 -46.60 4.02 -15.19
N ALA A 128 -46.43 3.70 -16.48
CA ALA A 128 -47.48 3.79 -17.48
C ALA A 128 -48.64 2.82 -17.19
N TYR A 129 -48.34 1.58 -16.80
CA TYR A 129 -49.35 0.59 -16.42
C TYR A 129 -50.20 1.05 -15.21
N LYS A 130 -49.58 1.77 -14.28
CA LYS A 130 -50.25 2.31 -13.08
C LYS A 130 -50.98 3.64 -13.33
N GLY A 131 -50.76 4.28 -14.48
CA GLY A 131 -51.34 5.59 -14.80
C GLY A 131 -50.65 6.77 -14.09
N LEU A 132 -49.37 6.63 -13.73
CA LEU A 132 -48.60 7.67 -13.05
C LEU A 132 -48.00 8.67 -14.07
N GLU A 133 -48.85 9.50 -14.69
CA GLU A 133 -48.48 10.41 -15.78
C GLU A 133 -47.26 11.29 -15.47
N LYS A 134 -47.23 11.95 -14.31
CA LYS A 134 -46.12 12.81 -13.90
C LYS A 134 -44.78 12.07 -13.76
N VAL A 135 -44.82 10.84 -13.26
CA VAL A 135 -43.63 9.98 -13.13
C VAL A 135 -43.14 9.58 -14.52
N CYS A 136 -44.05 9.26 -15.45
CA CYS A 136 -43.71 8.97 -16.84
C CYS A 136 -43.03 10.15 -17.53
N GLU A 137 -43.55 11.37 -17.37
CA GLU A 137 -42.95 12.58 -17.93
C GLU A 137 -41.52 12.82 -17.42
N LEU A 138 -41.30 12.65 -16.11
CA LEU A 138 -39.96 12.79 -15.51
C LEU A 138 -38.98 11.73 -16.01
N LEU A 139 -39.42 10.47 -16.11
CA LEU A 139 -38.60 9.38 -16.62
C LEU A 139 -38.18 9.65 -18.07
N ILE A 140 -39.12 10.03 -18.95
CA ILE A 140 -38.84 10.35 -20.36
C ILE A 140 -37.86 11.53 -20.46
N SER A 141 -38.04 12.56 -19.64
CA SER A 141 -37.18 13.74 -19.63
C SER A 141 -35.74 13.42 -19.20
N LYS A 142 -35.56 12.46 -18.28
CA LYS A 142 -34.22 11.99 -17.85
C LYS A 142 -33.56 11.08 -18.86
N THR A 143 -34.32 10.26 -19.60
CA THR A 143 -33.75 9.30 -20.56
C THR A 143 -33.39 9.90 -21.92
N ASN A 144 -33.92 11.09 -22.26
CA ASN A 144 -33.67 11.78 -23.54
C ASN A 144 -32.58 12.88 -23.48
N ASN A 145 -31.93 13.07 -22.32
CA ASN A 145 -30.83 14.02 -22.09
C ASN A 145 -29.52 13.27 -21.87
#